data_AF-A0AA39U2B3-F1
#
_entry.id   AF-A0AA39U2B3-F1
#
_cell.length_a   1.000
_cell.length_b   1.000
_cell.length_c   1.000
_cell.angle_alpha   90.00
_cell.angle_beta   90.00
_cell.angle_gamma   90.00
#
_symmetry.space_group_name_H-M   'P 1'
#
loop_
_entity.id
_entity.type
_entity.pdbx_description
1 polymer ?
#
loop_
_entity_poly.entity_id
_entity_poly.type
_entity_poly.pdbx_seq_one_letter_code
_entity_poly.pdbx_strand_id
1 'polypeptide(L)'
;MAPRGRGAGSSARGRGPPTSSLSMDKPKREAILDLSKYINERIRVKFTGGREVTGILKGYDQLLNLVLDEVEEEIQEPEVHKRSLGLVVLRGPTITLLSPVDGSDEIANPFLAPE
;
A
#
# COMPACT_ATOMS: atom_id res chain seq x y z
N MET A 1 -18.80 65.49 25.21
CA MET A 1 -17.97 66.02 24.11
C MET A 1 -16.71 65.17 24.03
N ALA A 2 -16.71 64.13 23.18
CA ALA A 2 -15.58 63.21 22.99
C ALA A 2 -15.27 63.18 21.48
N PRO A 3 -14.00 63.32 21.05
CA PRO A 3 -13.70 63.44 19.63
C PRO A 3 -13.57 62.07 18.93
N ARG A 4 -13.92 62.17 17.65
CA ARG A 4 -14.00 61.21 16.55
C ARG A 4 -12.71 60.43 16.30
N GLY A 5 -12.88 59.22 15.77
CA GLY A 5 -11.78 58.39 15.25
C GLY A 5 -11.19 58.91 13.93
N ARG A 6 -10.08 58.28 13.52
CA ARG A 6 -9.54 58.36 12.16
C ARG A 6 -8.65 57.15 11.89
N GLY A 7 -9.07 56.29 10.97
CA GLY A 7 -8.17 55.38 10.28
C GLY A 7 -7.44 56.11 9.14
N ALA A 8 -6.22 55.67 8.84
CA ALA A 8 -5.57 55.80 7.54
C ALA A 8 -4.32 54.91 7.55
N GLY A 9 -4.22 54.02 6.57
CA GLY A 9 -3.11 53.08 6.43
C GLY A 9 -1.92 53.62 5.64
N SER A 10 -1.06 52.64 5.34
CA SER A 10 -0.07 52.56 4.27
C SER A 10 1.41 52.76 4.61
N SER A 11 2.17 51.80 4.07
CA SER A 11 3.54 51.88 3.55
C SER A 11 4.72 51.50 4.47
N ALA A 12 5.01 50.20 4.41
CA ALA A 12 6.28 49.66 3.89
C ALA A 12 7.61 50.26 4.40
N ARG A 13 8.41 49.41 5.07
CA ARG A 13 9.81 49.10 4.75
C ARG A 13 10.38 48.10 5.77
N GLY A 14 10.42 46.82 5.40
CA GLY A 14 11.12 45.78 6.14
C GLY A 14 11.72 44.79 5.15
N ARG A 15 12.83 45.15 4.51
CA ARG A 15 13.58 44.27 3.60
C ARG A 15 14.62 43.51 4.41
N GLY A 16 14.23 42.37 4.96
CA GLY A 16 15.16 41.34 5.41
C GLY A 16 15.73 40.57 4.21
N PRO A 17 16.90 39.91 4.36
CA PRO A 17 17.57 39.23 3.25
C PRO A 17 16.77 38.02 2.75
N PRO A 18 16.83 37.67 1.45
CA PRO A 18 16.27 36.42 0.98
C PRO A 18 17.15 35.28 1.48
N THR A 19 16.66 34.51 2.44
CA THR A 19 17.23 33.20 2.74
C THR A 19 16.84 32.28 1.60
N SER A 20 17.78 32.00 0.69
CA SER A 20 17.68 30.93 -0.28
C SER A 20 17.58 29.62 0.51
N SER A 21 16.35 29.18 0.75
CA SER A 21 16.08 27.86 1.31
C SER A 21 16.58 26.84 0.30
N LEU A 22 17.62 26.12 0.71
CA LEU A 22 18.13 24.93 0.05
C LEU A 22 16.97 23.95 -0.12
N SER A 23 16.39 23.87 -1.31
CA SER A 23 15.57 22.74 -1.72
C SER A 23 16.51 21.54 -1.88
N MET A 24 16.87 20.92 -0.76
CA MET A 24 17.35 19.55 -0.79
C MET A 24 16.20 18.71 -1.33
N ASP A 25 16.29 18.32 -2.60
CA ASP A 25 15.54 17.21 -3.16
C ASP A 25 15.90 15.97 -2.34
N LYS A 26 15.16 15.76 -1.25
CA LYS A 26 15.23 14.51 -0.51
C LYS A 26 14.87 13.41 -1.52
N PRO A 27 15.73 12.41 -1.72
CA PRO A 27 15.42 11.32 -2.63
C PRO A 27 14.09 10.70 -2.17
N LYS A 28 13.12 10.65 -3.07
CA LYS A 28 11.85 9.95 -2.83
C LYS A 28 12.22 8.52 -2.46
N ARG A 29 11.75 8.04 -1.31
CA ARG A 29 11.87 6.63 -0.96
C ARG A 29 11.01 5.85 -1.95
N GLU A 30 11.65 5.31 -2.97
CA GLU A 30 11.00 4.43 -3.93
C GLU A 30 10.60 3.14 -3.23
N ALA A 31 9.42 2.61 -3.55
CA ALA A 31 9.00 1.31 -3.07
C ALA A 31 9.94 0.25 -3.65
N ILE A 32 10.45 -0.65 -2.80
CA ILE A 32 11.36 -1.73 -3.21
C ILE A 32 10.66 -2.71 -4.17
N LEU A 33 9.34 -2.80 -4.07
CA LEU A 33 8.50 -3.67 -4.88
C LEU A 33 7.76 -2.85 -5.95
N ASP A 34 7.99 -3.22 -7.20
CA ASP A 34 7.24 -2.70 -8.34
C ASP A 34 6.04 -3.60 -8.63
N LEU A 35 4.86 -3.16 -8.18
CA LEU A 35 3.60 -3.87 -8.38
C LEU A 35 3.02 -3.73 -9.80
N SER A 36 3.56 -2.83 -10.63
CA SER A 36 3.08 -2.65 -12.01
C SER A 36 3.24 -3.92 -12.85
N LYS A 37 4.27 -4.71 -12.52
CA LYS A 37 4.60 -5.98 -13.17
C LYS A 37 3.54 -7.06 -12.95
N TYR A 38 2.80 -6.99 -11.85
CA TYR A 38 1.81 -7.98 -11.46
C TYR A 38 0.38 -7.54 -11.79
N ILE A 39 0.19 -6.44 -12.51
CA ILE A 39 -1.14 -5.96 -12.92
C ILE A 39 -1.78 -7.00 -13.86
N ASN A 40 -3.03 -7.35 -13.56
CA ASN A 40 -3.80 -8.42 -14.19
C ASN A 40 -3.24 -9.84 -13.98
N GLU A 41 -2.27 -10.02 -13.09
CA GLU A 41 -1.80 -11.34 -12.67
C GLU A 41 -2.51 -11.79 -11.39
N ARG A 42 -2.58 -13.12 -11.21
CA ARG A 42 -3.13 -13.72 -10.00
C ARG A 42 -2.05 -13.73 -8.92
N ILE A 43 -2.33 -13.05 -7.81
CA ILE A 43 -1.44 -12.95 -6.67
C ILE A 43 -2.07 -13.57 -5.43
N ARG A 44 -1.22 -14.07 -4.55
CA ARG A 44 -1.56 -14.58 -3.22
C ARG A 44 -1.09 -13.58 -2.17
N VAL A 45 -1.99 -13.24 -1.26
CA VAL A 45 -1.75 -12.25 -0.21
C VAL A 45 -2.07 -12.88 1.14
N LYS A 46 -1.11 -12.83 2.07
CA LYS A 46 -1.33 -13.20 3.48
C LYS A 46 -1.44 -11.95 4.33
N PHE A 47 -2.31 -12.02 5.33
CA PHE A 47 -2.51 -10.97 6.30
C PHE A 47 -1.93 -11.35 7.66
N THR A 48 -1.70 -10.32 8.47
CA THR A 48 -1.55 -10.51 9.92
C THR A 48 -2.79 -11.22 10.46
N GLY A 49 -2.59 -12.30 11.21
CA GLY A 49 -3.68 -13.13 11.75
C GLY A 49 -4.02 -14.36 10.91
N GLY A 50 -3.21 -14.69 9.90
CA GLY A 50 -3.27 -16.00 9.21
C GLY A 50 -4.28 -16.10 8.06
N ARG A 51 -5.07 -15.05 7.81
CA ARG A 51 -5.96 -15.00 6.64
C ARG A 51 -5.15 -14.98 5.35
N GLU A 52 -5.59 -15.74 4.37
CA GLU A 52 -4.96 -15.86 3.06
C GLU A 52 -6.01 -15.68 1.97
N VAL A 53 -5.67 -14.88 0.96
CA VAL A 53 -6.53 -14.63 -0.19
C VAL A 53 -5.75 -14.75 -1.48
N THR A 54 -6.41 -15.19 -2.54
CA THR A 54 -5.87 -15.24 -3.89
C THR A 54 -6.81 -14.49 -4.82
N GLY A 55 -6.27 -13.64 -5.70
CA GLY A 55 -7.08 -12.85 -6.63
C GLY A 55 -6.26 -12.16 -7.70
N ILE A 56 -6.94 -11.53 -8.66
CA ILE A 56 -6.29 -10.83 -9.78
C ILE A 56 -6.04 -9.37 -9.40
N LEU A 57 -4.79 -8.91 -9.46
CA LEU A 57 -4.44 -7.54 -9.14
C LEU A 57 -4.96 -6.57 -10.22
N LYS A 58 -5.86 -5.65 -9.84
CA LYS A 58 -6.39 -4.61 -10.73
C LYS A 58 -5.78 -3.24 -10.47
N GLY A 59 -5.32 -2.98 -9.24
CA GLY A 59 -4.71 -1.70 -8.88
C GLY A 59 -4.04 -1.74 -7.53
N TYR A 60 -3.16 -0.77 -7.30
CA TYR A 60 -2.42 -0.61 -6.05
C TYR A 60 -2.13 0.87 -5.79
N ASP A 61 -1.78 1.20 -4.56
CA ASP A 61 -1.28 2.52 -4.17
C ASP A 61 0.08 2.44 -3.45
N GLN A 62 0.62 3.60 -3.07
CA GLN A 62 1.91 3.70 -2.36
C GLN A 62 1.87 3.15 -0.93
N LEU A 63 0.67 2.96 -0.37
CA LEU A 63 0.46 2.42 0.97
C LEU A 63 0.22 0.90 0.94
N LEU A 64 0.37 0.27 -0.23
CA LEU A 64 0.06 -1.14 -0.48
C LEU A 64 -1.40 -1.50 -0.25
N ASN A 65 -2.32 -0.54 -0.37
CA ASN A 65 -3.72 -0.92 -0.54
C ASN A 65 -3.90 -1.48 -1.95
N LEU A 66 -4.58 -2.62 -2.05
CA LEU A 66 -4.70 -3.36 -3.31
C LEU A 66 -6.16 -3.47 -3.71
N VAL A 67 -6.43 -3.41 -5.00
CA VAL A 67 -7.74 -3.76 -5.57
C VAL A 67 -7.56 -5.11 -6.25
N LEU A 68 -8.26 -6.12 -5.74
CA LEU A 68 -8.24 -7.47 -6.29
C LEU A 68 -9.61 -7.86 -6.83
N ASP A 69 -9.63 -8.53 -7.96
CA ASP A 69 -10.81 -9.11 -8.58
C ASP A 69 -10.79 -10.64 -8.49
N GLU A 70 -11.95 -11.28 -8.65
CA GLU A 70 -12.14 -12.73 -8.55
C GLU A 70 -11.51 -13.35 -7.28
N VAL A 71 -11.64 -12.67 -6.14
CA VAL A 71 -10.95 -13.08 -4.92
C VAL A 71 -11.54 -14.33 -4.31
N GLU A 72 -10.67 -15.25 -3.92
CA GLU A 72 -10.95 -16.42 -3.10
C GLU A 72 -10.19 -16.30 -1.79
N GLU A 73 -10.91 -16.36 -0.67
CA GLU A 73 -10.36 -16.46 0.68
C GLU A 73 -10.21 -17.93 1.07
N GLU A 74 -9.04 -18.29 1.59
CA GLU A 74 -8.76 -19.61 2.16
C GLU A 74 -8.94 -19.55 3.68
N ILE A 75 -9.89 -20.35 4.18
CA ILE A 75 -10.22 -20.44 5.60
C ILE A 75 -9.66 -21.76 6.14
N GLN A 76 -8.76 -21.65 7.11
CA GLN A 76 -8.04 -22.78 7.70
C GLN A 76 -8.72 -23.25 9.00
N GLU A 77 -9.93 -23.83 8.93
CA GLU A 77 -10.58 -24.47 10.10
C GLU A 77 -11.58 -25.56 9.67
N PRO A 78 -11.65 -26.70 10.39
CA PRO A 78 -10.70 -27.81 10.43
C PRO A 78 -10.41 -28.47 9.05
N GLU A 79 -11.18 -28.16 8.02
CA GLU A 79 -10.89 -28.50 6.62
C GLU A 79 -10.65 -27.20 5.83
N VAL A 80 -9.81 -27.25 4.80
CA VAL A 80 -9.53 -26.07 3.97
C VAL A 80 -10.76 -25.74 3.14
N HIS A 81 -11.37 -24.59 3.44
CA HIS A 81 -12.53 -24.10 2.69
C HIS A 81 -12.16 -22.84 1.91
N LYS A 82 -12.60 -22.78 0.64
CA LYS A 82 -12.47 -21.60 -0.20
C LYS A 82 -13.78 -20.83 -0.28
N ARG A 83 -13.72 -19.53 -0.06
CA ARG A 83 -14.86 -18.62 -0.15
C ARG A 83 -14.62 -17.55 -1.21
N SER A 84 -15.49 -17.46 -2.20
CA SER A 84 -15.44 -16.37 -3.18
C SER A 84 -15.95 -15.04 -2.59
N LEU A 85 -15.20 -13.97 -2.84
CA LEU A 85 -15.49 -12.60 -2.40
C LEU A 85 -15.72 -11.63 -3.58
N GLY A 86 -15.33 -12.01 -4.80
CA GLY A 86 -15.44 -11.16 -5.99
C GLY A 86 -14.43 -10.00 -5.97
N LEU A 87 -14.91 -8.77 -6.18
CA LEU A 87 -14.08 -7.56 -6.18
C LEU A 87 -13.91 -7.02 -4.75
N VAL A 88 -12.66 -6.91 -4.30
CA VAL A 88 -12.34 -6.46 -2.94
C VAL A 88 -11.21 -5.44 -2.93
N VAL A 89 -11.16 -4.64 -1.86
CA VAL A 89 -10.05 -3.75 -1.54
C VAL A 89 -9.33 -4.28 -0.30
N LEU A 90 -8.04 -4.54 -0.43
CA LEU A 90 -7.18 -4.99 0.67
C LEU A 90 -6.48 -3.80 1.31
N ARG A 91 -6.35 -3.83 2.64
CA ARG A 91 -5.72 -2.77 3.42
C ARG A 91 -4.24 -3.07 3.64
N GLY A 92 -3.37 -2.22 3.10
CA GLY A 92 -1.91 -2.39 3.09
C GLY A 92 -1.26 -2.61 4.46
N PRO A 93 -1.60 -1.86 5.52
CA PRO A 93 -1.04 -2.05 6.86
C PRO A 93 -1.17 -3.46 7.46
N THR A 94 -2.08 -4.29 6.94
CA THR A 94 -2.30 -5.66 7.44
C THR A 94 -1.66 -6.74 6.56
N ILE A 95 -1.08 -6.36 5.42
CA ILE A 95 -0.45 -7.30 4.49
C ILE A 95 0.93 -7.69 5.03
N THR A 96 1.19 -8.99 5.09
CA THR A 96 2.48 -9.54 5.53
C THR A 96 3.27 -10.17 4.40
N LEU A 97 2.59 -10.84 3.46
CA LEU A 97 3.21 -11.49 2.30
C LEU A 97 2.41 -11.19 1.03
N LEU A 98 3.13 -10.98 -0.07
CA LEU A 98 2.59 -10.93 -1.42
C LEU A 98 3.48 -11.80 -2.31
N SER A 99 2.88 -12.75 -3.03
CA SER A 99 3.58 -13.57 -4.02
C SER A 99 2.74 -13.75 -5.27
N PRO A 100 3.33 -13.78 -6.48
CA PRO A 100 2.62 -14.29 -7.65
C PRO A 100 2.22 -15.76 -7.40
N VAL A 101 1.08 -16.17 -7.94
CA VAL A 101 0.69 -17.59 -7.93
C VAL A 101 1.48 -18.37 -8.97
N ASP A 102 1.79 -17.73 -10.10
CA ASP A 102 2.63 -18.34 -11.13
C ASP A 102 4.04 -18.61 -10.60
N GLY A 103 4.56 -19.81 -10.88
CA GLY A 103 5.84 -20.30 -10.37
C GLY A 103 5.86 -20.70 -8.89
N SER A 104 4.70 -20.76 -8.21
CA SER A 104 4.59 -21.26 -6.82
C SER A 104 3.91 -22.62 -6.79
N ASP A 105 4.63 -23.66 -6.33
CA ASP A 105 4.09 -25.01 -6.17
C ASP A 105 4.22 -25.49 -4.72
N GLU A 106 3.25 -26.27 -4.27
CA GLU A 106 3.37 -27.01 -3.02
C GLU A 106 4.25 -28.23 -3.24
N ILE A 107 5.31 -28.33 -2.44
CA ILE A 107 6.26 -29.44 -2.50
C ILE A 107 6.22 -30.24 -1.20
N ALA A 108 6.47 -31.55 -1.32
CA ALA A 108 6.76 -32.37 -0.15
C ALA A 108 8.01 -31.85 0.57
N ASN A 109 8.12 -32.14 1.86
CA ASN A 109 9.26 -31.71 2.67
C ASN A 109 10.58 -32.16 2.00
N PRO A 110 11.42 -31.22 1.51
CA PRO A 110 12.61 -31.56 0.74
C PRO A 110 13.77 -32.08 1.60
N PHE A 111 13.60 -32.11 2.93
CA PHE A 111 14.60 -32.58 3.89
C PHE A 111 14.30 -33.98 4.46
N LEU A 112 13.24 -34.64 3.99
CA LEU A 112 13.06 -36.05 4.27
C LEU A 112 14.15 -36.81 3.49
N ALA A 113 15.04 -37.50 4.20
CA ALA A 113 16.05 -38.34 3.57
C ALA A 113 15.35 -39.38 2.67
N PRO A 114 15.88 -39.68 1.47
CA PRO A 114 15.38 -40.80 0.69
C PRO A 114 15.55 -42.07 1.52
N GLU A 115 14.48 -42.86 1.63
CA GLU A 115 14.47 -44.14 2.34
C GLU A 115 15.44 -45.17 1.71
#